data_AF-A0A150FYQ6-F1
#
_entry.id   AF-A0A150FYQ6-F1
#
_cell.length_a   1.000
_cell.length_b   1.000
_cell.length_c   1.000
_cell.angle_alpha   90.00
_cell.angle_beta   90.00
_cell.angle_gamma   90.00
#
_symmetry.space_group_name_H-M   'P 1'
#
loop_
_entity.id
_entity.type
_entity.pdbx_description
1 polymer ?
#
loop_
_entity_poly.entity_id
_entity_poly.type
_entity_poly.pdbx_seq_one_letter_code
_entity_poly.pdbx_strand_id
1 'polypeptide(L)'
;MMLTAIFTRKKTPVQVAVFMIAASITFVSERLNKLGAEHWKRFATQNYFDPSGVFMSAVVSGPLLLVLFIVLVNYLRNCVALLVEAKKKELIWRAKQRAKEAKKEASGKGGATDKKED
;
A
#
# COMPACT_ATOMS: atom_id res chain seq x y z
N MET A 1 2.15 5.75 -16.48
CA MET A 1 2.37 5.87 -15.01
C MET A 1 1.19 6.57 -14.33
N MET A 2 0.86 7.82 -14.66
CA MET A 2 -0.25 8.57 -14.03
C MET A 2 -1.63 7.93 -14.29
N LEU A 3 -2.00 7.74 -15.56
CA LEU A 3 -3.28 7.11 -15.92
C LEU A 3 -3.38 5.68 -15.40
N THR A 4 -2.31 4.90 -15.53
CA THR A 4 -2.24 3.53 -14.99
C THR A 4 -2.45 3.50 -13.49
N ALA A 5 -1.87 4.43 -12.72
CA ALA A 5 -2.07 4.52 -11.27
C ALA A 5 -3.54 4.80 -10.90
N ILE A 6 -4.22 5.66 -11.66
CA ILE A 6 -5.64 6.01 -11.44
C ILE A 6 -6.56 4.83 -11.81
N PHE A 7 -6.35 4.21 -12.98
CA PHE A 7 -7.24 3.16 -13.47
C PHE A 7 -7.02 1.80 -12.77
N THR A 8 -5.81 1.49 -12.32
CA THR A 8 -5.48 0.17 -11.72
C THR A 8 -5.53 0.14 -10.20
N ARG A 9 -6.19 1.12 -9.57
CA ARG A 9 -6.37 1.25 -8.10
C ARG A 9 -6.82 0.00 -7.34
N LYS A 10 -7.46 -0.97 -8.01
CA LYS A 10 -7.89 -2.25 -7.41
C LYS A 10 -6.87 -3.39 -7.57
N LYS A 11 -5.82 -3.23 -8.38
CA LYS A 11 -4.80 -4.26 -8.66
C LYS A 11 -3.50 -3.93 -7.93
N THR A 12 -3.36 -4.43 -6.70
CA THR A 12 -2.18 -4.25 -5.85
C THR A 12 -0.83 -4.52 -6.55
N PRO A 13 -0.61 -5.64 -7.27
CA PRO A 13 0.69 -5.90 -7.89
C PRO A 13 1.07 -4.86 -8.97
N VAL A 14 0.07 -4.31 -9.68
CA VAL A 14 0.31 -3.25 -10.68
C VAL A 14 0.67 -1.95 -9.99
N GLN A 15 0.01 -1.61 -8.88
CA GLN A 15 0.35 -0.42 -8.08
C GLN A 15 1.77 -0.52 -7.50
N VAL A 16 2.18 -1.70 -7.04
CA VAL A 16 3.55 -1.95 -6.56
C VAL A 16 4.57 -1.79 -7.70
N ALA A 17 4.31 -2.34 -8.89
CA ALA A 17 5.20 -2.16 -10.03
C ALA A 17 5.33 -0.69 -10.44
N VAL A 18 4.21 0.05 -10.48
CA VAL A 18 4.20 1.50 -10.75
C VAL A 18 5.01 2.26 -9.69
N PHE A 19 4.85 1.92 -8.41
CA PHE A 19 5.63 2.52 -7.32
C PHE A 19 7.13 2.27 -7.47
N MET A 20 7.52 1.01 -7.70
CA MET A 20 8.93 0.63 -7.83
C MET A 20 9.59 1.37 -9.01
N ILE A 21 8.93 1.39 -10.18
CA ILE A 21 9.46 2.10 -11.35
C ILE A 21 9.57 3.59 -11.07
N ALA A 22 8.54 4.21 -10.49
CA ALA A 22 8.57 5.63 -10.17
C ALA A 22 9.66 5.96 -9.15
N ALA A 23 9.80 5.17 -8.08
CA ALA A 23 10.84 5.33 -7.08
C ALA A 23 12.25 5.19 -7.69
N SER A 24 12.47 4.20 -8.55
CA SER A 24 13.76 4.01 -9.24
C SER A 24 14.11 5.19 -10.14
N ILE A 25 13.15 5.71 -10.92
CA ILE A 25 13.37 6.87 -11.80
C ILE A 25 13.71 8.12 -10.98
N THR A 26 12.96 8.38 -9.91
CA THR A 26 13.24 9.50 -9.00
C THR A 26 14.59 9.34 -8.32
N PHE A 27 14.99 8.12 -7.94
CA PHE A 27 16.29 7.87 -7.33
C PHE A 27 17.47 8.17 -8.26
N VAL A 28 17.35 7.84 -9.55
CA VAL A 28 18.42 8.10 -10.53
C VAL A 28 18.37 9.50 -11.13
N SER A 29 17.34 10.31 -10.81
CA SER A 29 17.12 11.61 -11.46
C SER A 29 18.29 12.57 -11.24
N GLU A 30 18.94 12.55 -10.07
CA GLU A 30 20.10 13.40 -9.78
C GLU A 30 21.32 13.02 -10.66
N ARG A 31 21.54 11.72 -10.88
CA ARG A 31 22.62 11.23 -11.75
C ARG A 31 22.35 11.60 -13.20
N LEU A 32 21.10 11.47 -13.64
CA LEU A 32 20.66 11.92 -14.95
C LEU A 32 20.81 13.43 -15.13
N ASN A 33 20.55 14.22 -14.08
CA ASN A 33 20.77 15.67 -14.10
C ASN A 33 22.24 16.02 -14.37
N LYS A 34 23.16 15.38 -13.65
CA LYS A 34 24.62 15.59 -13.83
C LYS A 34 25.09 15.18 -15.22
N LEU A 35 24.68 13.99 -15.69
CA LEU A 35 25.02 13.52 -17.04
C LEU A 35 24.46 14.43 -18.12
N GLY A 36 23.24 14.94 -17.93
CA GLY A 36 22.60 15.92 -18.80
C GLY A 36 23.39 17.23 -18.83
N ALA A 37 23.85 17.72 -17.68
CA ALA A 37 24.68 18.92 -17.58
C ALA A 37 26.05 18.78 -18.29
N GLU A 38 26.61 17.59 -18.35
CA GLU A 38 27.88 17.33 -19.06
C GLU A 38 27.68 17.21 -20.58
N HIS A 39 26.55 16.63 -21.02
CA HIS A 39 26.33 16.25 -22.41
C HIS A 39 25.22 17.03 -23.11
N TRP A 40 24.70 18.12 -22.52
CA TRP A 40 23.53 18.86 -23.01
C TRP A 40 23.62 19.23 -24.51
N LYS A 41 24.81 19.60 -25.01
CA LYS A 41 25.03 19.98 -26.42
C LYS A 41 24.66 18.90 -27.42
N ARG A 42 24.60 17.64 -27.00
CA ARG A 42 24.23 16.51 -27.88
C ARG A 42 22.72 16.43 -28.14
N PHE A 43 21.88 17.04 -27.30
CA PHE A 43 20.43 16.86 -27.35
C PHE A 43 19.60 18.13 -27.05
N ALA A 44 20.23 19.22 -26.59
CA ALA A 44 19.57 20.46 -26.24
C ALA A 44 20.34 21.67 -26.78
N THR A 45 19.61 22.73 -27.11
CA THR A 45 20.19 24.01 -27.57
C THR A 45 20.82 24.82 -26.43
N GLN A 46 20.41 24.54 -25.18
CA GLN A 46 20.96 25.19 -23.98
C GLN A 46 21.04 24.20 -22.81
N ASN A 47 21.88 24.52 -21.83
CA ASN A 47 22.02 23.70 -20.63
C ASN A 47 20.89 23.98 -19.64
N TYR A 48 19.90 23.10 -19.58
CA TYR A 48 18.80 23.18 -18.62
C TYR A 48 19.12 22.54 -17.27
N PHE A 49 20.23 21.82 -17.16
CA PHE A 49 20.57 21.02 -15.99
C PHE A 49 21.42 21.85 -15.03
N ASP A 50 20.80 22.24 -13.91
CA ASP A 50 21.41 23.06 -12.87
C ASP A 50 21.95 22.20 -11.71
N PRO A 51 22.95 22.66 -10.94
CA PRO A 51 23.48 21.92 -9.79
C PRO A 51 22.44 21.62 -8.70
N SER A 52 21.44 22.49 -8.55
CA SER A 52 20.31 22.29 -7.63
C SER A 52 19.28 21.28 -8.15
N GLY A 53 19.35 20.87 -9.42
CA GLY A 53 18.44 19.92 -10.04
C GLY A 53 17.01 20.42 -10.19
N VAL A 54 16.77 21.73 -10.20
CA VAL A 54 15.42 22.33 -10.27
C VAL A 54 14.69 21.87 -11.53
N PHE A 55 15.34 21.88 -12.69
CA PHE A 55 14.72 21.40 -13.94
C PHE A 55 14.27 19.94 -13.84
N MET A 56 15.18 19.05 -13.42
CA MET A 56 14.87 17.63 -13.26
C MET A 56 13.83 17.37 -12.17
N SER A 57 13.82 18.16 -11.10
CA SER A 57 12.79 18.06 -10.07
C SER A 57 11.41 18.45 -10.59
N ALA A 58 11.27 19.50 -11.40
CA ALA A 58 9.98 19.94 -11.91
C ALA A 58 9.45 19.02 -13.00
N VAL A 59 10.31 18.55 -13.91
CA VAL A 59 9.91 17.78 -15.10
C VAL A 59 9.82 16.28 -14.80
N VAL A 60 10.71 15.75 -13.97
CA VAL A 60 10.74 14.32 -13.62
C VAL A 60 10.11 14.10 -12.25
N SER A 61 10.74 14.62 -11.19
CA SER A 61 10.34 14.25 -9.84
C SER A 61 8.94 14.73 -9.47
N GLY A 62 8.50 15.91 -9.89
CA GLY A 62 7.20 16.50 -9.55
C GLY A 62 6.04 15.60 -9.99
N PRO A 63 5.90 15.29 -11.29
CA PRO A 63 4.89 14.36 -11.76
C PRO A 63 5.01 12.97 -11.13
N LEU A 64 6.23 12.46 -10.92
CA LEU A 64 6.43 11.16 -10.29
C LEU A 64 6.02 11.13 -8.81
N LEU A 65 6.30 12.20 -8.06
CA LEU A 65 5.87 12.34 -6.66
C LEU A 65 4.36 12.38 -6.54
N LEU A 66 3.66 13.03 -7.47
CA LEU A 66 2.20 12.97 -7.54
C LEU A 66 1.70 11.54 -7.80
N VAL A 67 2.34 10.78 -8.70
CA VAL A 67 2.01 9.36 -8.92
C VAL A 67 2.24 8.55 -7.63
N LEU A 68 3.37 8.73 -6.96
CA LEU A 68 3.70 8.05 -5.72
C LEU A 68 2.68 8.38 -4.62
N PHE A 69 2.24 9.63 -4.52
CA PHE A 69 1.21 10.06 -3.58
C PHE A 69 -0.14 9.39 -3.85
N ILE A 70 -0.56 9.30 -5.11
CA ILE A 70 -1.80 8.58 -5.49
C ILE A 70 -1.71 7.11 -5.11
N VAL A 71 -0.59 6.44 -5.41
CA VAL A 71 -0.37 5.03 -5.05
C VAL A 71 -0.40 4.85 -3.54
N LEU A 72 0.22 5.77 -2.78
CA LEU A 72 0.23 5.74 -1.32
C LEU A 72 -1.18 5.83 -0.73
N VAL A 73 -2.02 6.74 -1.24
CA VAL A 73 -3.42 6.87 -0.80
C VAL A 73 -4.22 5.59 -1.11
N ASN A 74 -4.03 4.99 -2.28
CA ASN A 74 -4.66 3.72 -2.62
C ASN A 74 -4.21 2.58 -1.69
N TYR A 75 -2.91 2.52 -1.40
CA TYR A 75 -2.34 1.51 -0.52
C TYR A 75 -2.86 1.64 0.91
N LEU A 76 -2.91 2.87 1.46
CA LEU A 76 -3.47 3.12 2.79
C LEU A 76 -4.93 2.68 2.89
N ARG A 77 -5.76 2.98 1.88
CA ARG A 77 -7.15 2.52 1.83
C ARG A 77 -7.24 0.99 1.85
N ASN A 78 -6.41 0.31 1.08
CA ASN A 78 -6.36 -1.15 1.06
C ASN A 78 -5.92 -1.72 2.42
N CYS A 79 -4.89 -1.14 3.05
CA CYS A 79 -4.43 -1.54 4.38
C CYS A 79 -5.52 -1.38 5.44
N VAL A 80 -6.25 -0.26 5.44
CA VAL A 80 -7.38 -0.04 6.37
C VAL A 80 -8.48 -1.06 6.11
N ALA A 81 -8.83 -1.33 4.86
CA ALA A 81 -9.84 -2.35 4.52
C ALA A 81 -9.45 -3.75 5.02
N LEU A 82 -8.19 -4.15 4.78
CA LEU A 82 -7.64 -5.43 5.26
C LEU A 82 -7.60 -5.50 6.79
N LEU A 83 -7.24 -4.42 7.47
CA LEU A 83 -7.21 -4.36 8.93
C LEU A 83 -8.62 -4.48 9.51
N VAL A 84 -9.61 -3.80 8.92
CA VAL A 84 -11.01 -3.93 9.32
C VAL A 84 -11.51 -5.36 9.10
N GLU A 85 -11.17 -5.98 7.96
CA GLU A 85 -11.57 -7.37 7.68
C GLU A 85 -10.91 -8.36 8.66
N ALA A 86 -9.62 -8.18 8.95
CA ALA A 86 -8.90 -8.99 9.93
C ALA A 86 -9.53 -8.85 11.32
N LYS A 87 -9.87 -7.63 11.74
CA LYS A 87 -10.56 -7.37 13.02
C LYS A 87 -11.95 -7.99 13.06
N LYS A 88 -12.73 -7.91 11.99
CA LYS A 88 -14.03 -8.59 11.88
C LYS A 88 -13.89 -10.10 12.04
N LYS A 89 -12.91 -10.71 11.36
CA LYS A 89 -12.62 -12.15 11.48
C LYS A 89 -12.19 -12.54 12.90
N GLU A 90 -11.34 -11.73 13.53
CA GLU A 90 -10.91 -11.92 14.93
C GLU A 90 -12.11 -11.93 15.90
N LEU A 91 -13.02 -10.95 15.78
CA LEU A 91 -14.20 -10.85 16.64
C LEU A 91 -15.17 -12.03 16.46
N ILE A 92 -15.44 -12.42 15.21
CA ILE A 92 -16.30 -13.58 14.91
C ILE A 92 -15.71 -14.87 15.47
N TRP A 93 -14.39 -15.06 15.34
CA TRP A 93 -13.72 -16.24 15.89
C TRP A 93 -13.83 -16.28 17.43
N ARG A 94 -13.61 -15.15 18.11
CA ARG A 94 -13.77 -15.04 19.57
C ARG A 94 -15.22 -15.26 20.03
N ALA A 95 -16.20 -14.77 19.29
CA ALA A 95 -17.62 -15.00 19.60
C ALA A 95 -17.98 -16.49 19.48
N LYS A 96 -17.47 -17.18 18.45
CA LYS A 96 -17.68 -18.62 18.27
C LYS A 96 -17.02 -19.45 19.38
N GLN A 97 -15.85 -19.08 19.87
CA GLN A 97 -15.20 -19.77 21.00
C GLN A 97 -16.04 -19.64 22.28
N ARG A 98 -16.45 -18.42 22.64
CA ARG A 98 -17.31 -18.18 23.81
C ARG A 98 -18.64 -18.91 23.74
N ALA A 99 -19.27 -18.96 22.57
CA ALA A 99 -20.51 -19.73 22.37
C ALA A 99 -20.31 -21.25 22.55
N LYS A 100 -19.14 -21.78 22.17
CA LYS A 100 -18.80 -23.21 22.40
C LYS A 100 -18.56 -23.49 23.87
N GLU A 101 -17.86 -22.61 24.59
CA GLU A 101 -17.62 -22.72 26.03
C GLU A 101 -18.95 -22.70 26.80
N ALA A 102 -19.84 -21.73 26.53
CA ALA A 102 -21.15 -21.65 27.16
C ALA A 102 -22.03 -22.89 26.91
N LYS A 103 -21.97 -23.48 25.70
CA LYS A 103 -22.69 -24.73 25.40
C LYS A 103 -22.12 -25.93 26.18
N LYS A 104 -20.80 -26.01 26.36
CA LYS A 104 -20.18 -27.07 27.18
C LYS A 104 -20.59 -26.95 28.65
N GLU A 105 -20.62 -25.74 29.19
CA GLU A 105 -21.07 -25.51 30.57
C GLU A 105 -22.54 -25.88 30.79
N ALA A 106 -23.43 -25.55 29.84
CA ALA A 106 -24.84 -25.92 29.90
C ALA A 106 -25.05 -27.44 29.82
N SER A 107 -24.32 -28.14 28.95
CA SER A 107 -24.35 -29.60 28.83
C SER A 107 -23.78 -30.31 30.07
N GLY A 108 -22.76 -29.74 30.72
CA GLY A 108 -22.17 -30.30 31.95
C GLY A 108 -23.07 -30.18 33.17
N LYS A 109 -23.89 -29.13 33.26
CA LYS A 109 -24.89 -28.99 34.34
C LYS A 109 -26.11 -29.90 34.16
N GLY A 110 -26.57 -30.12 32.92
CA GLY A 110 -27.71 -31.01 32.64
C GLY A 110 -27.49 -32.47 33.06
N GLY A 111 -26.27 -33.00 32.90
CA GLY A 111 -25.94 -34.37 33.32
C GLY A 111 -25.71 -34.56 34.82
N ALA A 112 -25.56 -33.48 35.59
CA ALA A 112 -25.39 -33.55 37.04
C ALA A 112 -26.72 -33.51 37.81
N THR A 113 -27.75 -32.93 37.21
CA THR A 113 -29.10 -32.84 37.81
C THR A 113 -29.88 -34.15 37.64
N ASP A 114 -29.69 -34.86 36.54
CA ASP A 114 -30.36 -36.13 36.22
C ASP A 114 -29.89 -37.31 37.10
N LYS A 115 -28.74 -37.18 37.76
CA LYS A 115 -28.12 -38.25 38.58
C LYS A 115 -28.45 -38.18 40.08
N LYS A 116 -29.35 -37.28 40.48
CA LYS A 116 -29.69 -37.02 41.89
C LYS A 116 -31.11 -37.43 42.26
N GLU A 117 -31.87 -38.00 41.33
CA GLU A 117 -33.25 -38.46 41.54
C GLU A 117 -33.40 -39.99 41.67
N ASP A 118 -32.31 -40.76 41.65
CA ASP A 118 -32.30 -42.21 41.92
C ASP A 118 -31.78 -42.56 43.32
#